data_AF-A0A932C3W4-F1
#
_entry.id   AF-A0A932C3W4-F1
#
_cell.length_a   1.000
_cell.length_b   1.000
_cell.length_c   1.000
_cell.angle_alpha   90.00
_cell.angle_beta   90.00
_cell.angle_gamma   90.00
#
_symmetry.space_group_name_H-M   'P 1'
#
loop_
_entity.id
_entity.type
_entity.pdbx_description
1 polymer ?
#
loop_
_entity_poly.entity_id
_entity_poly.type
_entity_poly.pdbx_seq_one_letter_code
_entity_poly.pdbx_strand_id
1 'polypeptide(L)'
;MNCHDIEPLLLAERDGVLTPAQHAALAAHVATCPACRQLRAVTGEAVTFLKTDAANVTVPDADKEWRTLRARLRGETAKPARKRPLAPVILRNGNRPRNLFWFGAPLAAAAAITIAFFVTRPGASPAPTETTATTIAYVDKDSGWLVVWAAQSATKTKG
;
A
#
# COMPACT_ATOMS: atom_id res chain seq x y z
N MET A 1 -8.30 15.70 33.66
CA MET A 1 -8.12 15.05 32.35
C MET A 1 -9.07 13.88 32.27
N ASN A 2 -9.76 13.79 31.14
CA ASN A 2 -10.67 12.69 30.88
C ASN A 2 -9.90 11.56 30.18
N CYS A 3 -10.47 10.35 30.15
CA CYS A 3 -9.83 9.20 29.50
C CYS A 3 -9.52 9.48 28.02
N HIS A 4 -10.39 10.24 27.33
CA HIS A 4 -10.21 10.63 25.94
C HIS A 4 -8.94 11.48 25.71
N ASP A 5 -8.58 12.36 26.65
CA ASP A 5 -7.38 13.21 26.52
C ASP A 5 -6.09 12.43 26.76
N ILE A 6 -6.21 11.28 27.44
CA ILE A 6 -5.10 10.45 27.90
C ILE A 6 -4.71 9.39 26.88
N GLU A 7 -5.68 8.88 26.12
CA GLU A 7 -5.44 7.91 25.05
C GLU A 7 -4.35 8.34 24.03
N PRO A 8 -4.37 9.55 23.46
CA PRO A 8 -3.30 9.99 22.56
C PRO A 8 -1.95 10.12 23.28
N LEU A 9 -1.95 10.48 24.57
CA LEU A 9 -0.72 10.56 25.37
C LEU A 9 -0.14 9.17 25.68
N LEU A 10 -0.98 8.15 25.84
CA LEU A 10 -0.51 6.76 26.01
C LEU A 10 0.22 6.26 24.78
N LEU A 11 -0.27 6.58 23.58
CA LEU A 11 0.38 6.19 22.32
C LEU A 11 1.70 6.95 22.12
N ALA A 12 1.66 8.28 22.26
CA ALA A 12 2.85 9.10 22.11
C ALA A 12 3.93 8.77 23.17
N GLU A 13 3.55 8.23 24.34
CA GLU A 13 4.50 7.77 25.37
C GLU A 13 5.36 6.62 24.84
N ARG A 14 4.80 5.76 23.98
CA ARG A 14 5.52 4.64 23.37
C ARG A 14 6.44 5.09 22.24
N ASP A 15 6.05 6.14 21.51
CA ASP A 15 6.86 6.75 20.47
C ASP A 15 8.01 7.61 21.03
N GLY A 16 8.01 7.88 22.35
CA GLY A 16 9.04 8.68 23.02
C GLY A 16 8.93 10.18 22.76
N VAL A 17 7.76 10.66 22.34
CA VAL A 17 7.53 12.05 21.91
C VAL A 17 6.93 12.93 23.02
N LEU A 18 6.68 12.37 24.21
CA LEU A 18 6.10 13.14 25.33
C LEU A 18 7.10 14.10 25.96
N THR A 19 6.61 15.29 26.27
CA THR A 19 7.31 16.23 27.15
C THR A 19 7.25 15.76 28.62
N PRO A 20 8.16 16.20 29.49
CA PRO A 20 8.13 15.83 30.92
C PRO A 20 6.81 16.20 31.62
N ALA A 21 6.22 17.35 31.25
CA ALA A 21 4.93 17.79 31.78
C ALA A 21 3.79 16.85 31.37
N GLN A 22 3.78 16.37 30.12
CA GLN A 22 2.80 15.40 29.64
C GLN A 22 2.98 14.04 30.31
N HIS A 23 4.21 13.60 30.54
CA HIS A 23 4.48 12.38 31.30
C HIS A 23 3.93 12.46 32.73
N ALA A 24 4.13 13.59 33.42
CA ALA A 24 3.59 13.78 34.77
C ALA A 24 2.04 13.76 34.78
N ALA A 25 1.41 14.43 33.82
CA ALA A 25 -0.05 14.46 33.68
C ALA A 25 -0.63 13.07 33.38
N LEU A 26 0.02 12.32 32.47
CA LEU A 26 -0.32 10.95 32.15
C LEU A 26 -0.18 10.03 33.37
N ALA A 27 0.94 10.11 34.09
CA ALA A 27 1.21 9.31 35.27
C ALA A 27 0.18 9.55 36.38
N ALA A 28 -0.19 10.82 36.62
CA ALA A 28 -1.22 11.18 37.60
C ALA A 28 -2.59 10.57 37.27
N HIS A 29 -3.00 10.61 36.00
CA HIS A 29 -4.27 10.02 35.58
C HIS A 29 -4.24 8.48 35.64
N VAL A 30 -3.18 7.85 35.12
CA VAL A 30 -3.05 6.39 35.13
C VAL A 30 -2.96 5.84 36.56
N ALA A 31 -2.45 6.60 37.52
CA ALA A 31 -2.48 6.20 38.93
C ALA A 31 -3.91 6.02 39.48
N THR A 32 -4.88 6.80 38.97
CA THR A 32 -6.26 6.85 39.50
C THR A 32 -7.29 6.13 38.63
N CYS A 33 -7.05 6.01 37.33
CA CYS A 33 -8.01 5.42 36.38
C CYS A 33 -7.66 3.95 36.03
N PRO A 34 -8.46 2.95 36.46
CA PRO A 34 -8.18 1.55 36.15
C PRO A 34 -8.30 1.21 34.66
N ALA A 35 -9.20 1.86 33.93
CA ALA A 35 -9.36 1.63 32.49
C ALA A 35 -8.11 2.05 31.71
N CYS A 36 -7.55 3.22 32.01
CA CYS A 36 -6.31 3.68 31.38
C CYS A 36 -5.09 2.85 31.81
N ARG A 37 -5.06 2.30 33.03
CA ARG A 37 -4.03 1.32 33.42
C ARG A 37 -4.09 0.06 32.57
N GLN A 38 -5.29 -0.48 32.39
CA GLN A 38 -5.48 -1.68 31.58
C GLN A 38 -5.09 -1.43 30.12
N LEU A 39 -5.52 -0.30 29.55
CA LEU A 39 -5.16 0.09 28.19
C LEU A 39 -3.64 0.19 28.02
N ARG A 40 -2.93 0.79 29.00
CA ARG A 40 -1.46 0.89 28.99
C ARG A 40 -0.78 -0.48 29.05
N ALA A 41 -1.31 -1.41 29.85
CA ALA A 41 -0.79 -2.76 29.95
C ALA A 41 -0.96 -3.54 28.63
N VAL A 42 -2.18 -3.53 28.07
CA VAL A 42 -2.51 -4.26 26.82
C VAL A 42 -1.71 -3.74 25.63
N THR A 43 -1.62 -2.42 25.48
CA THR A 43 -0.81 -1.80 24.41
C THR A 43 0.68 -2.05 24.61
N GLY A 44 1.16 -2.00 25.86
CA GLY A 44 2.54 -2.36 26.20
C GLY A 44 2.90 -3.78 25.79
N GLU A 45 2.04 -4.75 26.09
CA GLU A 45 2.22 -6.15 25.73
C GLU A 45 2.26 -6.35 24.21
N ALA A 46 1.31 -5.75 23.47
CA ALA A 46 1.29 -5.80 22.01
C ALA A 46 2.57 -5.23 21.39
N VAL A 47 3.07 -4.10 21.90
CA VAL A 47 4.33 -3.49 21.44
C VAL A 47 5.53 -4.40 21.75
N THR A 48 5.59 -5.02 22.93
CA THR A 48 6.67 -5.95 23.26
C THR A 48 6.66 -7.19 22.37
N PHE A 49 5.48 -7.73 22.07
CA PHE A 49 5.31 -8.83 21.14
C PHE A 49 5.84 -8.47 19.75
N LEU A 50 5.39 -7.33 19.20
CA LEU A 50 5.84 -6.83 17.89
C LEU A 50 7.35 -6.59 17.83
N LYS A 51 7.94 -6.01 18.89
CA LYS A 51 9.40 -5.79 18.95
C LYS A 51 10.18 -7.10 18.98
N THR A 52 9.66 -8.09 19.69
CA THR A 52 10.29 -9.42 19.78
C THR A 52 10.22 -10.12 18.44
N ASP A 53 9.06 -10.10 17.77
CA ASP A 53 8.89 -10.68 16.44
C ASP A 53 9.76 -9.96 15.39
N ALA A 54 9.76 -8.63 15.40
CA ALA A 54 10.58 -7.82 14.51
C ALA A 54 12.08 -8.07 14.70
N ALA A 55 12.54 -8.35 15.92
CA ALA A 55 13.94 -8.69 16.18
C ALA A 55 14.36 -10.05 15.57
N ASN A 56 13.39 -10.93 15.30
CA ASN A 56 13.64 -12.22 14.64
C ASN A 56 13.63 -12.12 13.12
N VAL A 57 13.22 -10.99 12.54
CA VAL A 57 13.22 -10.79 11.10
C VAL A 57 14.59 -10.31 10.65
N THR A 58 15.25 -11.08 9.79
CA THR A 58 16.50 -10.65 9.16
C THR A 58 16.24 -9.48 8.22
N VAL A 59 16.69 -8.28 8.59
CA VAL A 59 16.60 -7.08 7.74
C VAL A 59 17.62 -7.20 6.60
N PRO A 60 17.19 -7.19 5.32
CA PRO A 60 18.11 -7.24 4.18
C PRO A 60 19.02 -6.00 4.15
N ASP A 61 20.22 -6.17 3.61
CA ASP A 61 21.13 -5.03 3.38
C ASP A 61 20.52 -4.10 2.31
N ALA A 62 20.05 -2.93 2.76
CA ALA A 62 19.36 -1.96 1.93
C ALA A 62 20.21 -1.52 0.71
N ASP A 63 21.52 -1.39 0.86
CA ASP A 63 22.40 -0.96 -0.23
C ASP A 63 22.58 -2.04 -1.30
N LYS A 64 22.66 -3.30 -0.91
CA LYS A 64 22.71 -4.43 -1.84
C LYS A 64 21.38 -4.63 -2.55
N GLU A 65 20.27 -4.56 -1.83
CA GLU A 65 18.94 -4.69 -2.43
C GLU A 65 18.67 -3.53 -3.40
N TRP A 66 19.03 -2.30 -3.02
CA TRP A 66 18.87 -1.13 -3.89
C TRP A 66 19.70 -1.21 -5.16
N ARG A 67 20.95 -1.70 -5.09
CA ARG A 67 21.77 -1.96 -6.28
C ARG A 67 21.14 -3.01 -7.18
N THR A 68 20.59 -4.08 -6.61
CA THR A 68 19.92 -5.16 -7.35
C THR A 68 18.68 -4.63 -8.08
N LEU A 69 17.85 -3.83 -7.40
CA LEU A 69 16.67 -3.19 -8.00
C LEU A 69 17.06 -2.24 -9.15
N ARG A 70 18.08 -1.39 -8.95
CA ARG A 70 18.58 -0.49 -10.02
C ARG A 70 19.16 -1.25 -11.22
N ALA A 71 19.80 -2.39 -11.00
CA ALA A 71 20.30 -3.23 -12.08
C ALA A 71 19.15 -3.84 -12.89
N ARG A 72 18.09 -4.31 -12.22
CA ARG A 72 16.90 -4.88 -12.88
C ARG A 72 16.17 -3.84 -13.73
N LEU A 73 15.90 -2.65 -13.19
CA LEU A 73 15.22 -1.58 -13.92
C LEU A 73 15.99 -1.13 -15.17
N ARG A 74 17.33 -1.08 -15.09
CA ARG A 74 18.20 -0.79 -16.25
C ARG A 74 18.31 -1.96 -17.23
N GLY A 75 18.27 -3.19 -16.75
CA GLY A 75 18.32 -4.40 -17.59
C GLY A 75 17.01 -4.69 -18.33
N GLU A 76 15.86 -4.34 -17.76
CA GLU A 76 14.54 -4.47 -18.41
C GLU A 76 14.35 -3.44 -19.52
N THR A 77 14.81 -2.21 -19.32
CA THR A 77 14.84 -1.18 -20.36
C THR A 77 15.86 -1.49 -21.45
N ALA A 78 16.93 -2.24 -21.15
CA ALA A 78 17.97 -2.62 -22.10
C ALA A 78 17.75 -3.98 -22.80
N LYS A 79 16.69 -4.75 -22.48
CA LYS A 79 16.34 -5.93 -23.29
C LYS A 79 15.60 -5.45 -24.54
N PRO A 80 16.22 -5.41 -25.74
CA PRO A 80 15.44 -5.26 -26.95
C PRO A 80 14.44 -6.41 -26.99
N ALA A 81 13.16 -6.09 -27.15
CA ALA A 81 12.15 -7.07 -27.50
C ALA A 81 12.73 -7.92 -28.62
N ARG A 82 13.07 -9.19 -28.34
CA ARG A 82 13.60 -10.11 -29.35
C ARG A 82 12.60 -10.02 -30.50
N LYS A 83 13.03 -9.45 -31.63
CA LYS A 83 12.22 -9.31 -32.82
C LYS A 83 11.75 -10.72 -33.14
N ARG A 84 10.48 -11.03 -32.85
CA ARG A 84 9.83 -12.20 -33.41
C ARG A 84 9.90 -11.96 -34.92
N PRO A 85 10.61 -12.78 -35.71
CA PRO A 85 10.55 -12.62 -37.14
C PRO A 85 9.09 -12.87 -37.53
N LEU A 86 8.42 -11.80 -37.96
CA LEU A 86 7.16 -11.89 -38.69
C LEU A 86 7.49 -12.61 -40.00
N ALA A 87 7.48 -13.95 -39.98
CA ALA A 87 7.50 -14.73 -41.20
C ALA A 87 6.08 -14.70 -41.77
N PRO A 88 5.86 -14.14 -42.97
CA PRO A 88 4.61 -14.36 -43.68
C PRO A 88 4.69 -15.78 -44.27
N VAL A 89 4.09 -16.77 -43.59
CA VAL A 89 3.88 -18.07 -44.21
C VAL A 89 2.69 -17.95 -45.14
N ILE A 90 3.01 -17.66 -46.40
CA ILE A 90 2.12 -17.71 -47.56
C ILE A 90 1.63 -19.15 -47.72
N LEU A 91 0.31 -19.29 -47.88
CA LEU A 91 -0.38 -20.49 -48.35
C LEU A 91 0.09 -20.90 -49.77
N ARG A 92 0.68 -22.10 -49.91
CA ARG A 92 0.72 -22.96 -51.12
C ARG A 92 1.62 -24.16 -50.78
N ASN A 93 1.35 -25.43 -51.07
CA ASN A 93 0.46 -26.08 -52.03
C ASN A 93 0.35 -27.55 -51.53
N GLY A 94 -0.85 -28.11 -51.40
CA GLY A 94 -1.24 -29.26 -52.22
C GLY A 94 -0.75 -30.63 -51.72
N ASN A 95 -1.68 -31.36 -51.07
CA ASN A 95 -1.82 -32.82 -51.02
C ASN A 95 -1.73 -33.50 -49.61
N ARG A 96 -2.86 -34.10 -49.21
CA ARG A 96 -3.11 -35.10 -48.13
C ARG A 96 -3.49 -34.60 -46.72
N PRO A 97 -4.23 -35.42 -45.92
CA PRO A 97 -5.66 -35.66 -46.06
C PRO A 97 -6.48 -35.20 -44.84
N ARG A 98 -7.77 -34.93 -45.10
CA ARG A 98 -8.84 -34.65 -44.12
C ARG A 98 -8.88 -35.73 -43.03
N ASN A 99 -8.37 -35.44 -41.84
CA ASN A 99 -8.86 -35.91 -40.53
C ASN A 99 -7.84 -35.64 -39.43
N LEU A 100 -7.82 -34.41 -38.91
CA LEU A 100 -7.42 -34.16 -37.52
C LEU A 100 -7.93 -32.78 -37.06
N PHE A 101 -9.22 -32.49 -37.33
CA PHE A 101 -9.86 -31.22 -37.00
C PHE A 101 -11.00 -31.41 -35.99
N TRP A 102 -10.84 -32.30 -35.00
CA TRP A 102 -11.97 -32.59 -34.10
C TRP A 102 -11.70 -32.62 -32.59
N PHE A 103 -10.46 -32.61 -32.10
CA PHE A 103 -10.25 -32.51 -30.65
C PHE A 103 -8.97 -31.76 -30.33
N GLY A 104 -9.06 -30.53 -29.81
CA GLY A 104 -7.87 -29.90 -29.22
C GLY A 104 -7.80 -28.37 -29.11
N ALA A 105 -8.90 -27.65 -28.91
CA ALA A 105 -8.87 -26.33 -28.28
C ALA A 105 -10.24 -26.11 -27.60
N PRO A 106 -10.37 -25.48 -26.41
CA PRO A 106 -9.43 -24.57 -25.74
C PRO A 106 -9.35 -24.74 -24.20
N LEU A 107 -8.15 -24.78 -23.60
CA LEU A 107 -7.97 -24.50 -22.16
C LEU A 107 -6.91 -23.41 -22.00
N ALA A 108 -7.25 -22.22 -22.47
CA ALA A 108 -6.51 -20.99 -22.24
C ALA A 108 -7.52 -19.90 -21.84
N ALA A 109 -8.06 -19.99 -20.63
CA ALA A 109 -8.80 -18.91 -19.98
C ALA A 109 -9.14 -19.27 -18.53
N ALA A 110 -8.23 -19.03 -17.58
CA ALA A 110 -8.57 -18.84 -16.17
C ALA A 110 -7.35 -18.34 -15.38
N ALA A 111 -7.05 -17.05 -15.47
CA ALA A 111 -6.35 -16.30 -14.42
C ALA A 111 -6.58 -14.79 -14.63
N ALA A 112 -7.84 -14.38 -14.70
CA ALA A 112 -8.20 -13.00 -14.37
C ALA A 112 -8.35 -12.95 -12.85
N ILE A 113 -7.27 -12.58 -12.16
CA ILE A 113 -7.31 -12.31 -10.72
C ILE A 113 -8.12 -11.03 -10.53
N THR A 114 -9.24 -11.18 -9.84
CA THR A 114 -10.15 -10.12 -9.39
C THR A 114 -9.44 -9.19 -8.40
N ILE A 115 -8.95 -8.05 -8.87
CA ILE A 115 -8.70 -6.88 -8.00
C ILE A 115 -9.84 -5.89 -8.25
N ALA A 116 -11.03 -6.23 -7.78
CA ALA A 116 -12.19 -5.33 -7.81
C ALA A 116 -13.09 -5.50 -6.58
N PHE A 117 -12.53 -5.92 -5.44
CA PHE A 117 -13.29 -6.13 -4.20
C PHE A 117 -12.80 -5.32 -2.98
N PHE A 118 -11.92 -4.33 -3.18
CA PHE A 118 -11.51 -3.42 -2.10
C PHE A 118 -11.92 -1.96 -2.28
N VAL A 119 -12.70 -1.61 -3.31
CA VAL A 119 -13.17 -0.21 -3.54
C VAL A 119 -14.68 -0.03 -3.40
N THR A 120 -15.47 -1.09 -3.25
CA THR A 120 -16.93 -0.98 -3.07
C THR A 120 -17.39 -1.52 -1.73
N ARG A 121 -17.25 -0.71 -0.67
CA ARG A 121 -18.23 -0.76 0.42
C ARG A 121 -19.49 -0.06 -0.08
N PRO A 122 -20.66 -0.72 -0.14
CA PRO A 122 -21.93 -0.02 -0.28
C PRO A 122 -22.29 0.55 1.10
N GLY A 123 -21.59 1.60 1.49
CA GLY A 123 -22.09 2.53 2.51
C GLY A 123 -22.96 3.53 1.78
N ALA A 124 -24.26 3.48 2.04
CA ALA A 124 -25.24 4.41 1.51
C ALA A 124 -24.69 5.85 1.47
N SER A 125 -24.69 6.47 0.28
CA SER A 125 -24.51 7.91 0.17
C SER A 125 -25.64 8.51 -0.65
N PRO A 126 -26.32 9.54 -0.11
CA PRO A 126 -27.22 10.38 -0.88
C PRO A 126 -26.42 11.24 -1.88
N ALA A 127 -27.15 11.71 -2.90
CA ALA A 127 -26.88 12.69 -3.95
C ALA A 127 -25.47 13.35 -4.08
N PRO A 128 -24.99 13.56 -5.32
CA PRO A 128 -23.67 14.10 -5.60
C PRO A 128 -23.55 15.54 -5.09
N THR A 129 -22.71 15.77 -4.09
CA THR A 129 -22.14 17.08 -3.82
C THR A 129 -20.78 17.13 -4.53
N GLU A 130 -20.68 18.01 -5.51
CA GLU A 130 -19.45 18.33 -6.25
C GLU A 130 -18.36 18.74 -5.26
N THR A 131 -17.55 17.78 -4.84
CA THR A 131 -16.36 18.03 -4.04
C THR A 131 -15.22 18.21 -5.04
N THR A 132 -14.86 19.47 -5.31
CA THR A 132 -13.74 19.83 -6.19
C THR A 132 -12.43 19.38 -5.56
N ALA A 133 -12.02 18.14 -5.81
CA ALA A 133 -10.69 17.67 -5.44
C ALA A 133 -9.66 18.39 -6.32
N THR A 134 -8.79 19.18 -5.69
CA THR A 134 -7.71 19.87 -6.41
C THR A 134 -6.50 18.94 -6.44
N THR A 135 -6.19 18.41 -7.62
CA THR A 135 -5.00 17.59 -7.86
C THR A 135 -3.80 18.48 -8.08
N ILE A 136 -2.77 18.35 -7.24
CA ILE A 136 -1.50 19.08 -7.39
C ILE A 136 -0.45 18.09 -7.88
N ALA A 137 0.27 18.45 -8.95
CA ALA A 137 1.39 17.70 -9.48
C ALA A 137 2.67 18.54 -9.39
N TYR A 138 3.68 17.99 -8.72
CA TYR A 138 5.03 18.55 -8.71
C TYR A 138 5.94 17.70 -9.61
N VAL A 139 6.69 18.38 -10.48
CA VAL A 139 7.70 17.75 -11.34
C VAL A 139 9.06 18.25 -10.88
N ASP A 140 9.87 17.33 -10.37
CA ASP A 140 11.26 17.61 -10.04
C ASP A 140 12.09 17.69 -11.33
N LYS A 141 12.71 18.84 -11.59
CA LYS A 141 13.43 19.12 -12.84
C LYS A 141 14.72 18.32 -12.99
N ASP A 142 15.37 17.97 -11.88
CA ASP A 142 16.68 17.30 -11.91
C ASP A 142 16.52 15.79 -11.97
N SER A 143 15.46 15.28 -11.35
CA SER A 143 15.21 13.83 -11.24
C SER A 143 14.24 13.32 -12.31
N GLY A 144 13.38 14.17 -12.88
CA GLY A 144 12.32 13.79 -13.82
C GLY A 144 11.16 13.02 -13.20
N TRP A 145 11.07 12.98 -11.86
CA TRP A 145 9.99 12.31 -11.14
C TRP A 145 8.78 13.24 -11.02
N LEU A 146 7.60 12.67 -11.25
CA LEU A 146 6.33 13.34 -11.10
C LEU A 146 5.66 12.81 -9.83
N VAL A 147 5.48 13.68 -8.86
CA VAL A 147 4.80 13.37 -7.59
C VAL A 147 3.43 14.03 -7.64
N VAL A 148 2.37 13.22 -7.55
CA VAL A 148 0.98 13.69 -7.53
C VAL A 148 0.35 13.30 -6.21
N TRP A 149 -0.30 14.25 -5.56
CA TRP A 149 -1.18 13.96 -4.44
C TRP A 149 -2.50 14.70 -4.60
N ALA A 150 -3.56 14.10 -4.06
CA ALA A 150 -4.88 14.71 -3.98
C ALA A 150 -5.04 15.30 -2.58
N ALA A 151 -5.27 16.61 -2.50
CA ALA A 151 -5.67 17.25 -1.27
C ALA A 151 -7.20 17.41 -1.27
N GLN A 152 -7.87 16.83 -0.27
CA GLN A 152 -9.28 17.13 -0.03
C GLN A 152 -9.36 18.46 0.71
N SER A 153 -9.90 19.49 0.06
CA SER A 153 -10.27 20.73 0.71
C SER A 153 -11.56 20.49 1.52
N ALA A 154 -11.45 20.47 2.84
CA ALA A 154 -12.61 20.44 3.71
C ALA A 154 -13.42 21.72 3.52
N THR A 155 -14.62 21.61 2.94
CA THR A 155 -15.58 22.71 2.87
C THR A 155 -16.05 23.01 4.29
N LYS A 156 -15.68 24.20 4.79
CA LYS A 156 -16.09 24.71 6.09
C LYS A 156 -17.60 24.98 6.06
N THR A 157 -18.40 24.06 6.59
CA THR A 157 -19.84 24.26 6.78
C THR A 157 -20.05 25.44 7.73
N LYS A 158 -20.54 26.57 7.22
CA LYS A 158 -21.06 27.66 8.05
C LYS A 158 -22.42 27.21 8.60
N GLY A 159 -22.57 27.35 9.92
CA GLY A 159 -23.83 27.08 10.63
C GLY A 159 -24.94 28.07 10.28
#